data_AF-A0A0E0I4M5-F1
#
_entry.id   AF-A0A0E0I4M5-F1
#
_cell.length_a   1.000
_cell.length_b   1.000
_cell.length_c   1.000
_cell.angle_alpha   90.00
_cell.angle_beta   90.00
_cell.angle_gamma   90.00
#
_symmetry.space_group_name_H-M   'P 1'
#
loop_
_entity.id
_entity.type
_entity.pdbx_description
1 polymer ?
#
loop_
_entity_poly.entity_id
_entity_poly.type
_entity_poly.pdbx_seq_one_letter_code
_entity_poly.pdbx_strand_id
1 'polypeptide(L)'
;MDGHGDGGGQHDSQRYSRRRGCHETSLQCLRLDTFALQQLISFFFVSAPSAKAAQSFVAMPGLTIGDTVPNLELDSTHGKIRIHDFVGDTYVILFSHPGDFTPVCTTELAAMAGYAKEFDKRGVKLLGISCDDVQSHKDWIKDIEAYKPGNRVTYPIMADPSREAIKQLNMVDPDEKDSNGGHLPSRALHIVGPDKKVKLSFLYPSCVGRNMDEVVRAVDALQTAAKHAVATPVNWKPGERVVIPPGVSDDEAKEKFPQGFDTADLPSGKGYLRFTKVG
;
A
#
# COMPACT_ATOMS: atom_id res chain seq x y z
N MET A 1 -13.60 50.53 43.65
CA MET A 1 -13.73 50.22 45.08
C MET A 1 -13.73 48.70 45.18
N ASP A 2 -12.55 48.11 45.09
CA ASP A 2 -11.67 47.72 46.22
C ASP A 2 -12.05 46.29 46.63
N GLY A 3 -11.17 45.31 46.79
CA GLY A 3 -9.72 45.28 46.85
C GLY A 3 -9.35 43.96 47.57
N HIS A 4 -8.23 43.36 47.13
CA HIS A 4 -7.23 42.51 47.82
C HIS A 4 -7.61 41.68 49.07
N GLY A 5 -7.11 40.46 49.30
CA GLY A 5 -5.88 39.72 48.94
C GLY A 5 -5.72 38.62 50.03
N ASP A 6 -4.71 37.78 50.17
CA ASP A 6 -3.54 37.33 49.42
C ASP A 6 -2.92 36.15 50.23
N GLY A 7 -2.02 35.37 49.62
CA GLY A 7 -1.09 34.43 50.29
C GLY A 7 -1.28 32.95 49.90
N GLY A 8 -0.30 32.20 49.40
CA GLY A 8 1.13 32.42 49.18
C GLY A 8 1.92 31.12 49.46
N GLY A 9 2.84 30.73 48.55
CA GLY A 9 3.81 29.62 48.72
C GLY A 9 3.91 28.70 47.48
N GLN A 10 4.58 29.10 46.39
CA GLN A 10 6.01 28.91 46.07
C GLN A 10 6.55 27.47 46.17
N HIS A 11 6.85 26.87 45.02
CA HIS A 11 8.14 26.23 44.79
C HIS A 11 8.53 26.28 43.31
N ASP A 12 9.84 26.26 43.12
CA ASP A 12 10.60 27.10 42.20
C ASP A 12 10.99 26.38 40.90
N SER A 13 11.50 27.21 40.01
CA SER A 13 11.69 27.08 38.59
C SER A 13 13.13 26.71 38.20
N GLN A 14 13.33 26.54 36.89
CA GLN A 14 14.60 26.61 36.13
C GLN A 14 15.39 25.31 35.94
N ARG A 15 16.13 25.07 34.85
CA ARG A 15 16.19 25.47 33.42
C ARG A 15 17.49 24.81 32.90
N TYR A 16 17.60 24.61 31.58
CA TYR A 16 18.87 24.49 30.81
C TYR A 16 19.66 23.15 30.97
N SER A 17 20.35 22.57 29.97
CA SER A 17 20.90 23.11 28.73
C SER A 17 21.28 22.00 27.75
N ARG A 18 21.31 22.33 26.44
CA ARG A 18 22.06 21.61 25.41
C ARG A 18 23.56 21.78 25.63
N ARG A 19 24.39 20.78 25.27
CA ARG A 19 25.66 20.99 24.54
C ARG A 19 26.26 19.68 23.98
N ARG A 20 26.85 19.84 22.80
CA ARG A 20 27.71 18.91 22.05
C ARG A 20 29.10 18.81 22.71
N GLY A 21 29.86 17.76 22.44
CA GLY A 21 31.32 17.83 22.56
C GLY A 21 32.09 16.50 22.62
N CYS A 22 32.69 16.14 21.48
CA CYS A 22 33.87 15.31 21.20
C CYS A 22 34.95 15.19 22.31
N HIS A 23 35.53 14.00 22.55
CA HIS A 23 36.96 13.64 22.31
C HIS A 23 37.40 12.32 22.98
N GLU A 24 38.39 11.70 22.32
CA GLU A 24 39.20 10.51 22.61
C GLU A 24 40.04 10.55 23.91
N THR A 25 40.77 9.43 24.12
CA THR A 25 41.90 9.12 25.02
C THR A 25 41.49 8.46 26.34
N SER A 26 42.13 7.41 26.85
CA SER A 26 43.29 6.60 26.44
C SER A 26 43.32 5.31 27.29
N LEU A 27 43.95 4.27 26.75
CA LEU A 27 44.60 3.11 27.37
C LEU A 27 44.44 2.89 28.89
N GLN A 28 44.06 1.67 29.26
CA GLN A 28 44.80 0.92 30.26
C GLN A 28 44.69 -0.60 30.08
N CYS A 29 45.84 -1.21 30.37
CA CYS A 29 46.31 -2.54 30.07
C CYS A 29 45.85 -3.52 31.16
N LEU A 30 45.37 -4.71 30.78
CA LEU A 30 45.26 -5.86 31.68
C LEU A 30 45.85 -7.09 30.97
N ARG A 31 46.88 -7.64 31.63
CA ARG A 31 47.66 -8.81 31.25
C ARG A 31 46.96 -10.11 31.67
N LEU A 32 47.61 -11.19 31.22
CA LEU A 32 47.51 -12.61 31.61
C LEU A 32 46.50 -13.36 30.74
N ASP A 33 46.75 -14.54 30.22
CA ASP A 33 47.91 -15.44 30.05
C ASP A 33 47.24 -16.66 29.39
N THR A 34 47.85 -17.30 28.39
CA THR A 34 47.98 -18.78 28.33
C THR A 34 48.48 -19.27 26.97
N PHE A 35 49.46 -20.15 27.09
CA PHE A 35 50.03 -21.06 26.09
C PHE A 35 48.97 -21.87 25.32
N ALA A 36 49.22 -22.12 24.03
CA ALA A 36 49.20 -23.49 23.50
C ALA A 36 49.84 -23.54 22.10
N LEU A 37 50.90 -24.34 22.01
CA LEU A 37 51.69 -24.59 20.83
C LEU A 37 50.99 -25.65 19.94
N GLN A 38 51.05 -25.36 18.66
CA GLN A 38 50.81 -26.15 17.47
C GLN A 38 51.47 -27.54 17.52
N GLN A 39 50.74 -28.62 17.21
CA GLN A 39 51.25 -29.73 16.39
C GLN A 39 50.21 -30.80 15.97
N LEU A 40 50.49 -31.35 14.78
CA LEU A 40 50.20 -32.69 14.25
C LEU A 40 49.00 -32.92 13.31
N ILE A 41 49.41 -33.03 12.04
CA ILE A 41 48.82 -33.71 10.89
C ILE A 41 48.61 -35.19 11.21
N SER A 42 47.41 -35.74 10.98
CA SER A 42 47.17 -37.00 10.24
C SER A 42 45.70 -37.41 10.21
N PHE A 43 45.24 -37.71 8.99
CA PHE A 43 44.18 -38.65 8.63
C PHE A 43 42.85 -38.60 9.39
N PHE A 44 41.87 -37.89 8.83
CA PHE A 44 40.47 -38.33 8.89
C PHE A 44 39.82 -38.25 7.51
N PHE A 45 39.02 -39.28 7.26
CA PHE A 45 38.31 -39.64 6.05
C PHE A 45 37.63 -38.48 5.31
N VAL A 46 37.70 -38.57 3.98
CA VAL A 46 36.79 -37.93 3.04
C VAL A 46 35.35 -38.27 3.44
N SER A 47 34.61 -37.28 3.91
CA SER A 47 33.16 -37.26 3.79
C SER A 47 32.79 -35.90 3.24
N ALA A 48 32.43 -35.87 1.96
CA ALA A 48 31.92 -34.67 1.32
C ALA A 48 30.62 -34.26 2.03
N PRO A 49 30.47 -33.01 2.49
CA PRO A 49 29.18 -32.54 2.94
C PRO A 49 28.26 -32.53 1.73
N SER A 50 27.15 -33.28 1.81
CA SER A 50 26.05 -33.21 0.85
C SER A 50 25.70 -31.74 0.63
N ALA A 51 25.86 -31.27 -0.61
CA ALA A 51 25.50 -29.93 -1.01
C ALA A 51 24.02 -29.70 -0.72
N LYS A 52 23.71 -29.07 0.43
CA LYS A 52 22.41 -28.48 0.68
C LYS A 52 22.28 -27.41 -0.39
N ALA A 53 21.38 -27.63 -1.36
CA ALA A 53 21.08 -26.64 -2.37
C ALA A 53 20.77 -25.32 -1.64
N ALA A 54 21.69 -24.38 -1.72
CA ALA A 54 21.43 -23.02 -1.32
C ALA A 54 20.37 -22.52 -2.31
N GLN A 55 19.11 -22.60 -1.90
CA GLN A 55 18.06 -21.85 -2.56
C GLN A 55 18.47 -20.40 -2.47
N SER A 56 18.98 -19.88 -3.59
CA SER A 56 19.16 -18.46 -3.81
C SER A 56 17.81 -17.82 -3.51
N PHE A 57 17.73 -17.08 -2.42
CA PHE A 57 16.59 -16.22 -2.13
C PHE A 57 16.65 -15.12 -3.18
N VAL A 58 16.03 -15.36 -4.34
CA VAL A 58 15.75 -14.28 -5.28
C VAL A 58 14.76 -13.42 -4.54
N ALA A 59 15.24 -12.29 -4.00
CA ALA A 59 14.37 -11.24 -3.52
C ALA A 59 13.44 -10.92 -4.70
N MET A 60 12.19 -11.39 -4.63
CA MET A 60 11.23 -11.07 -5.68
C MET A 60 11.10 -9.55 -5.65
N PRO A 61 11.41 -8.84 -6.75
CA PRO A 61 11.14 -7.41 -6.80
C PRO A 61 9.67 -7.21 -6.46
N GLY A 62 9.39 -6.29 -5.54
CA GLY A 62 8.02 -6.02 -5.10
C GLY A 62 7.12 -5.69 -6.30
N LEU A 63 5.88 -6.14 -6.26
CA LEU A 63 4.85 -5.93 -7.29
C LEU A 63 4.78 -4.44 -7.71
N THR A 64 4.89 -4.18 -9.01
CA THR A 64 4.85 -2.83 -9.62
C THR A 64 3.74 -2.69 -10.66
N ILE A 65 3.58 -1.49 -11.23
CA ILE A 65 2.58 -1.23 -12.28
C ILE A 65 2.92 -2.06 -13.53
N GLY A 66 1.93 -2.78 -14.06
CA GLY A 66 2.06 -3.63 -15.24
C GLY A 66 2.36 -5.10 -14.92
N ASP A 67 2.77 -5.41 -13.70
CA ASP A 67 3.00 -6.78 -13.25
C ASP A 67 1.67 -7.52 -13.06
N THR A 68 1.67 -8.80 -13.41
CA THR A 68 0.55 -9.70 -13.13
C THR A 68 0.51 -10.03 -11.65
N VAL A 69 -0.62 -9.83 -10.99
CA VAL A 69 -0.78 -10.18 -9.57
C VAL A 69 -0.62 -11.69 -9.38
N PRO A 70 -0.01 -12.17 -8.28
CA PRO A 70 0.11 -13.60 -8.01
C PRO A 70 -1.28 -14.25 -7.89
N ASN A 71 -1.44 -15.45 -8.45
CA ASN A 71 -2.71 -16.18 -8.43
C ASN A 71 -2.88 -16.98 -7.13
N LEU A 72 -2.91 -16.27 -6.01
CA LEU A 72 -3.02 -16.86 -4.68
C LEU A 72 -4.44 -17.39 -4.44
N GLU A 73 -4.53 -18.44 -3.60
CA GLU A 73 -5.79 -18.98 -3.12
C GLU A 73 -5.80 -18.98 -1.59
N LEU A 74 -6.75 -18.25 -1.00
CA LEU A 74 -6.84 -18.03 0.45
C LEU A 74 -8.28 -18.22 0.94
N ASP A 75 -8.42 -18.56 2.22
CA ASP A 75 -9.73 -18.52 2.88
C ASP A 75 -10.17 -17.06 3.11
N SER A 76 -11.47 -16.81 3.07
CA SER A 76 -12.04 -15.48 3.26
C SER A 76 -13.36 -15.54 4.00
N THR A 77 -13.89 -14.37 4.35
CA THR A 77 -15.24 -14.22 4.91
C THR A 77 -16.35 -14.78 4.00
N HIS A 78 -16.08 -14.94 2.70
CA HIS A 78 -17.01 -15.47 1.69
C HIS A 78 -16.60 -16.86 1.16
N GLY A 79 -15.79 -17.60 1.93
CA GLY A 79 -15.25 -18.89 1.51
C GLY A 79 -13.91 -18.74 0.80
N LYS A 80 -13.44 -19.80 0.16
CA LYS A 80 -12.13 -19.83 -0.48
C LYS A 80 -12.14 -19.01 -1.78
N ILE A 81 -11.16 -18.13 -1.95
CA ILE A 81 -11.03 -17.24 -3.11
C ILE A 81 -9.68 -17.46 -3.78
N ARG A 82 -9.70 -17.64 -5.10
CA ARG A 82 -8.54 -17.56 -5.98
C ARG A 82 -8.53 -16.19 -6.67
N ILE A 83 -7.44 -15.44 -6.55
CA ILE A 83 -7.38 -14.02 -6.96
C ILE A 83 -7.77 -13.86 -8.45
N HIS A 84 -7.22 -14.68 -9.35
CA HIS A 84 -7.51 -14.50 -10.78
C HIS A 84 -8.97 -14.81 -11.12
N ASP A 85 -9.57 -15.82 -10.50
CA ASP A 85 -10.96 -16.17 -10.71
C ASP A 85 -11.89 -15.06 -10.18
N PHE A 86 -11.54 -14.47 -9.03
CA PHE A 86 -12.28 -13.36 -8.45
C PHE A 86 -12.23 -12.11 -9.34
N VAL A 87 -11.05 -11.80 -9.89
CA VAL A 87 -10.89 -10.70 -10.86
C VAL A 87 -11.76 -10.95 -12.09
N GLY A 88 -11.71 -12.16 -12.67
CA GLY A 88 -12.47 -12.48 -13.88
C GLY A 88 -12.25 -11.42 -14.96
N ASP A 89 -13.32 -10.94 -15.58
CA ASP A 89 -13.26 -9.95 -16.66
C ASP A 89 -13.51 -8.51 -16.20
N THR A 90 -13.31 -8.21 -14.92
CA THR A 90 -13.51 -6.86 -14.39
C THR A 90 -12.31 -6.33 -13.60
N TYR A 91 -12.39 -5.08 -13.16
CA TYR A 91 -11.44 -4.45 -12.26
C TYR A 91 -11.69 -4.89 -10.81
N VAL A 92 -10.60 -5.03 -10.05
CA VAL A 92 -10.62 -5.30 -8.61
C VAL A 92 -9.75 -4.30 -7.88
N ILE A 93 -10.26 -3.76 -6.79
CA ILE A 93 -9.46 -3.07 -5.78
C ILE A 93 -9.08 -4.10 -4.72
N LEU A 94 -7.81 -4.53 -4.75
CA LEU A 94 -7.21 -5.39 -3.76
C LEU A 94 -6.51 -4.52 -2.72
N PHE A 95 -6.94 -4.57 -1.46
CA PHE A 95 -6.44 -3.66 -0.43
C PHE A 95 -6.19 -4.35 0.90
N SER A 96 -5.17 -3.92 1.61
CA SER A 96 -4.81 -4.45 2.92
C SER A 96 -5.14 -3.51 4.07
N HIS A 97 -5.18 -4.06 5.29
CA HIS A 97 -5.22 -3.29 6.54
C HIS A 97 -4.35 -3.97 7.61
N PRO A 98 -3.64 -3.21 8.46
CA PRO A 98 -2.69 -3.77 9.46
C PRO A 98 -3.24 -4.84 10.39
N GLY A 99 -4.49 -4.73 10.80
CA GLY A 99 -5.12 -5.73 11.65
C GLY A 99 -6.55 -5.37 12.05
N ASP A 100 -7.33 -6.41 12.34
CA ASP A 100 -8.68 -6.30 12.89
C ASP A 100 -8.68 -5.63 14.28
N PHE A 101 -9.83 -5.13 14.72
CA PHE A 101 -10.01 -4.47 16.02
C PHE A 101 -9.08 -3.27 16.28
N THR A 102 -8.64 -2.59 15.21
CA THR A 102 -7.82 -1.36 15.30
C THR A 102 -8.61 -0.12 14.83
N PRO A 103 -8.35 1.07 15.41
CA PRO A 103 -9.23 2.23 15.25
C PRO A 103 -9.26 2.76 13.81
N VAL A 104 -8.10 3.01 13.20
CA VAL A 104 -8.04 3.55 11.83
C VAL A 104 -8.55 2.53 10.80
N CYS A 105 -8.28 1.24 10.98
CA CYS A 105 -8.82 0.21 10.07
C CYS A 105 -10.35 0.15 10.16
N THR A 106 -10.92 0.35 11.34
CA THR A 106 -12.39 0.35 11.53
C THR A 106 -13.03 1.51 10.77
N THR A 107 -12.45 2.71 10.83
CA THR A 107 -12.97 3.87 10.08
C THR A 107 -12.82 3.67 8.57
N GLU A 108 -11.72 3.09 8.11
CA GLU A 108 -11.46 2.85 6.68
C GLU A 108 -12.39 1.80 6.08
N LEU A 109 -12.56 0.64 6.73
CA LEU A 109 -13.42 -0.41 6.19
C LEU A 109 -14.90 -0.01 6.27
N ALA A 110 -15.31 0.75 7.28
CA ALA A 110 -16.63 1.37 7.32
C ALA A 110 -16.83 2.34 6.14
N ALA A 111 -15.82 3.14 5.80
CA ALA A 111 -15.88 4.02 4.63
C ALA A 111 -15.94 3.20 3.34
N MET A 112 -15.06 2.21 3.16
CA MET A 112 -15.02 1.32 2.00
C MET A 112 -16.39 0.64 1.77
N ALA A 113 -17.05 0.16 2.82
CA ALA A 113 -18.41 -0.38 2.76
C ALA A 113 -19.44 0.65 2.27
N GLY A 114 -19.32 1.93 2.66
CA GLY A 114 -20.15 3.02 2.14
C GLY A 114 -19.90 3.32 0.66
N TYR A 115 -18.65 3.20 0.20
CA TYR A 115 -18.26 3.40 -1.20
C TYR A 115 -18.48 2.17 -2.09
N ALA A 116 -18.80 1.00 -1.53
CA ALA A 116 -18.98 -0.23 -2.30
C ALA A 116 -19.95 -0.05 -3.48
N LYS A 117 -21.07 0.65 -3.26
CA LYS A 117 -22.04 0.97 -4.33
C LYS A 117 -21.47 1.86 -5.44
N GLU A 118 -20.54 2.76 -5.11
CA GLU A 118 -19.89 3.61 -6.11
C GLU A 118 -18.91 2.83 -6.98
N PHE A 119 -18.23 1.84 -6.40
CA PHE A 119 -17.38 0.91 -7.15
C PHE A 119 -18.21 -0.06 -8.01
N ASP A 120 -19.31 -0.57 -7.47
CA ASP A 120 -20.25 -1.45 -8.20
C ASP A 120 -20.81 -0.76 -9.46
N LYS A 121 -21.17 0.53 -9.37
CA LYS A 121 -21.62 1.34 -10.54
C LYS A 121 -20.58 1.39 -11.66
N ARG A 122 -19.29 1.25 -11.33
CA ARG A 122 -18.15 1.24 -12.25
C ARG A 122 -17.73 -0.19 -12.65
N GLY A 123 -18.47 -1.20 -12.19
CA GLY A 123 -18.16 -2.61 -12.37
C GLY A 123 -16.97 -3.09 -11.54
N VAL A 124 -16.47 -2.32 -10.58
CA VAL A 124 -15.25 -2.64 -9.82
C VAL A 124 -15.59 -3.44 -8.57
N LYS A 125 -14.95 -4.60 -8.40
CA LYS A 125 -15.09 -5.41 -7.17
C LYS A 125 -14.08 -4.97 -6.11
N LEU A 126 -14.41 -5.22 -4.85
CA LEU A 126 -13.53 -4.98 -3.70
C LEU A 126 -13.04 -6.31 -3.12
N LEU A 127 -11.78 -6.38 -2.72
CA LEU A 127 -11.18 -7.55 -2.07
C LEU A 127 -10.21 -7.08 -0.97
N GLY A 128 -10.60 -7.29 0.29
CA GLY A 128 -9.76 -6.99 1.45
C GLY A 128 -8.80 -8.13 1.78
N ILE A 129 -7.70 -7.83 2.48
CA ILE A 129 -6.79 -8.83 3.06
C ILE A 129 -6.13 -8.30 4.34
N SER A 130 -6.03 -9.12 5.39
CA SER A 130 -5.09 -8.91 6.50
C SER A 130 -4.50 -10.23 6.98
N CYS A 131 -3.66 -10.15 8.03
CA CYS A 131 -3.03 -11.33 8.62
C CYS A 131 -3.83 -11.97 9.75
N ASP A 132 -5.03 -11.46 10.04
CA ASP A 132 -5.94 -12.09 10.99
C ASP A 132 -6.65 -13.29 10.34
N ASP A 133 -7.27 -14.14 11.15
CA ASP A 133 -8.03 -15.28 10.65
C ASP A 133 -9.48 -14.91 10.24
N VAL A 134 -10.14 -15.81 9.52
CA VAL A 134 -11.51 -15.59 9.01
C VAL A 134 -12.53 -15.37 10.13
N GLN A 135 -12.33 -15.98 11.30
CA GLN A 135 -13.26 -15.80 12.42
C GLN A 135 -13.13 -14.41 13.02
N SER A 136 -11.90 -13.93 13.21
CA SER A 136 -11.60 -12.55 13.60
C SER A 136 -12.29 -11.56 12.65
N HIS A 137 -12.14 -11.72 11.34
CA HIS A 137 -12.77 -10.83 10.37
C HIS A 137 -14.30 -10.79 10.54
N LYS A 138 -14.93 -11.96 10.69
CA LYS A 138 -16.40 -12.06 10.84
C LYS A 138 -16.91 -11.39 12.11
N ASP A 139 -16.16 -11.50 13.20
CA ASP A 139 -16.52 -10.85 14.46
C ASP A 139 -16.27 -9.34 14.39
N TRP A 140 -15.14 -8.91 13.84
CA TRP A 140 -14.80 -7.50 13.68
C TRP A 140 -15.71 -6.75 12.70
N ILE A 141 -16.22 -7.41 11.65
CA ILE A 141 -17.24 -6.82 10.76
C ILE A 141 -18.44 -6.30 11.55
N LYS A 142 -18.83 -6.95 12.65
CA LYS A 142 -19.93 -6.47 13.50
C LYS A 142 -19.62 -5.11 14.12
N ASP A 143 -18.38 -4.89 14.56
CA ASP A 143 -17.92 -3.62 15.12
C ASP A 143 -17.87 -2.52 14.05
N ILE A 144 -17.40 -2.85 12.84
CA ILE A 144 -17.39 -1.92 11.68
C ILE A 144 -18.82 -1.44 11.38
N GLU A 145 -19.77 -2.36 11.30
CA GLU A 145 -21.16 -2.04 11.00
C GLU A 145 -21.88 -1.33 12.16
N ALA A 146 -21.48 -1.60 13.41
CA ALA A 146 -21.97 -0.89 14.58
C ALA A 146 -21.42 0.55 14.65
N TYR A 147 -20.15 0.76 14.32
CA TYR A 147 -19.52 2.07 14.26
C TYR A 147 -20.18 2.98 13.21
N LYS A 148 -20.53 2.41 12.04
CA LYS A 148 -21.20 3.16 10.96
C LYS A 148 -22.46 2.42 10.49
N PRO A 149 -23.60 2.60 11.19
CA PRO A 149 -24.86 1.98 10.80
C PRO A 149 -25.26 2.34 9.37
N GLY A 150 -25.64 1.33 8.59
CA GLY A 150 -26.02 1.46 7.18
C GLY A 150 -24.90 1.12 6.19
N ASN A 151 -23.64 1.10 6.61
CA ASN A 151 -22.51 0.67 5.80
C ASN A 151 -22.24 -0.82 6.05
N ARG A 152 -22.89 -1.69 5.27
CA ARG A 152 -22.69 -3.16 5.36
C ARG A 152 -21.41 -3.58 4.64
N VAL A 153 -20.62 -4.44 5.28
CA VAL A 153 -19.42 -5.02 4.64
C VAL A 153 -19.86 -6.18 3.75
N THR A 154 -20.04 -5.91 2.46
CA THR A 154 -20.52 -6.88 1.46
C THR A 154 -19.40 -7.52 0.64
N TYR A 155 -18.17 -7.04 0.77
CA TYR A 155 -17.01 -7.56 0.06
C TYR A 155 -16.25 -8.59 0.91
N PRO A 156 -15.54 -9.53 0.26
CA PRO A 156 -14.70 -10.49 0.97
C PRO A 156 -13.46 -9.85 1.59
N ILE A 157 -13.05 -10.40 2.73
CA ILE A 157 -11.76 -10.15 3.38
C ILE A 157 -11.04 -11.49 3.46
N MET A 158 -9.90 -11.60 2.77
CA MET A 158 -9.04 -12.78 2.78
C MET A 158 -8.16 -12.80 4.04
N ALA A 159 -7.96 -14.00 4.58
CA ALA A 159 -7.10 -14.24 5.72
C ALA A 159 -5.72 -14.73 5.27
N ASP A 160 -4.67 -14.04 5.70
CA ASP A 160 -3.26 -14.42 5.50
C ASP A 160 -2.49 -14.61 6.84
N PRO A 161 -2.87 -15.56 7.71
CA PRO A 161 -2.14 -15.79 8.97
C PRO A 161 -0.68 -16.20 8.78
N SER A 162 -0.33 -16.78 7.63
CA SER A 162 1.04 -17.17 7.29
C SER A 162 1.92 -15.98 6.88
N ARG A 163 1.31 -14.85 6.51
CA ARG A 163 1.98 -13.61 6.05
C ARG A 163 2.73 -13.78 4.73
N GLU A 164 2.42 -14.84 3.98
CA GLU A 164 3.09 -15.10 2.71
C GLU A 164 2.41 -14.38 1.55
N ALA A 165 1.10 -14.14 1.63
CA ALA A 165 0.38 -13.40 0.60
C ALA A 165 0.76 -11.92 0.62
N ILE A 166 0.84 -11.29 1.79
CA ILE A 166 1.19 -9.86 1.89
C ILE A 166 2.60 -9.56 1.35
N LYS A 167 3.53 -10.51 1.47
CA LYS A 167 4.89 -10.40 0.89
C LYS A 167 4.84 -10.42 -0.63
N GLN A 168 4.13 -11.39 -1.19
CA GLN A 168 4.01 -11.57 -2.64
C GLN A 168 3.21 -10.43 -3.30
N LEU A 169 2.26 -9.85 -2.56
CA LEU A 169 1.48 -8.69 -2.99
C LEU A 169 2.19 -7.36 -2.75
N ASN A 170 3.41 -7.34 -2.18
CA ASN A 170 4.14 -6.11 -1.85
C ASN A 170 3.35 -5.17 -0.93
N MET A 171 2.72 -5.75 0.09
CA MET A 171 1.84 -5.04 1.04
C MET A 171 2.42 -4.97 2.45
N VAL A 172 3.63 -5.48 2.71
CA VAL A 172 4.25 -5.49 4.05
C VAL A 172 4.53 -4.08 4.55
N ASP A 173 4.20 -3.80 5.81
CA ASP A 173 4.70 -2.61 6.51
C ASP A 173 6.13 -2.87 7.01
N PRO A 174 7.10 -2.00 6.69
CA PRO A 174 8.49 -2.23 7.06
C PRO A 174 8.74 -2.11 8.56
N ASP A 175 7.94 -1.31 9.26
CA ASP A 175 8.20 -0.91 10.65
C ASP A 175 7.24 -1.59 11.63
N GLU A 176 6.02 -1.89 11.20
CA GLU A 176 4.99 -2.49 12.06
C GLU A 176 5.12 -4.01 12.20
N LYS A 177 5.02 -4.47 13.44
CA LYS A 177 5.06 -5.88 13.82
C LYS A 177 4.02 -6.19 14.89
N ASP A 178 3.52 -7.42 14.89
CA ASP A 178 2.70 -7.91 15.99
C ASP A 178 3.53 -8.13 17.27
N SER A 179 2.86 -8.50 18.36
CA SER A 179 3.51 -8.79 19.65
C SER A 179 4.54 -9.93 19.60
N ASN A 180 4.48 -10.77 18.56
CA ASN A 180 5.37 -11.91 18.35
C ASN A 180 6.51 -11.57 17.35
N GLY A 181 6.61 -10.31 16.92
CA GLY A 181 7.62 -9.83 15.98
C GLY A 181 7.35 -10.17 14.51
N GLY A 182 6.16 -10.65 14.18
CA GLY A 182 5.72 -10.94 12.82
C GLY A 182 5.26 -9.70 12.07
N HIS A 183 5.61 -9.62 10.78
CA HIS A 183 5.24 -8.48 9.94
C HIS A 183 3.72 -8.35 9.78
N LEU A 184 3.26 -7.10 9.75
CA LEU A 184 1.88 -6.72 9.43
C LEU A 184 1.82 -6.10 8.04
N PRO A 185 0.67 -6.12 7.38
CA PRO A 185 0.50 -5.37 6.14
C PRO A 185 0.38 -3.86 6.42
N SER A 186 0.91 -3.07 5.51
CA SER A 186 0.65 -1.63 5.40
C SER A 186 -0.78 -1.38 4.90
N ARG A 187 -1.17 -0.12 4.68
CA ARG A 187 -2.45 0.26 4.06
C ARG A 187 -2.30 0.31 2.53
N ALA A 188 -1.79 -0.76 1.95
CA ALA A 188 -1.62 -0.88 0.51
C ALA A 188 -2.97 -1.08 -0.21
N LEU A 189 -3.03 -0.62 -1.45
CA LEU A 189 -4.17 -0.81 -2.34
C LEU A 189 -3.65 -0.92 -3.78
N HIS A 190 -4.04 -1.97 -4.49
CA HIS A 190 -3.78 -2.17 -5.90
C HIS A 190 -5.10 -2.18 -6.68
N ILE A 191 -5.17 -1.36 -7.73
CA ILE A 191 -6.22 -1.45 -8.74
C ILE A 191 -5.74 -2.44 -9.80
N VAL A 192 -6.36 -3.60 -9.86
CA VAL A 192 -6.03 -4.70 -10.77
C VAL A 192 -7.03 -4.71 -11.92
N GLY A 193 -6.52 -4.76 -13.16
CA GLY A 193 -7.36 -4.82 -14.36
C GLY A 193 -7.83 -6.24 -14.69
N PRO A 194 -8.75 -6.38 -15.68
CA PRO A 194 -9.24 -7.68 -16.14
C PRO A 194 -8.13 -8.58 -16.73
N ASP A 195 -7.03 -7.99 -17.18
CA ASP A 195 -5.81 -8.69 -17.62
C ASP A 195 -4.93 -9.16 -16.46
N LYS A 196 -5.43 -9.11 -15.22
CA LYS A 196 -4.75 -9.49 -13.97
C LYS A 196 -3.53 -8.65 -13.65
N LYS A 197 -3.34 -7.52 -14.32
CA LYS A 197 -2.19 -6.64 -14.11
C LYS A 197 -2.52 -5.49 -13.19
N VAL A 198 -1.55 -5.09 -12.37
CA VAL A 198 -1.64 -3.87 -11.56
C VAL A 198 -1.68 -2.65 -12.50
N LYS A 199 -2.70 -1.81 -12.33
CA LYS A 199 -2.90 -0.56 -13.08
C LYS A 199 -2.47 0.66 -12.29
N LEU A 200 -2.63 0.59 -10.97
CA LEU A 200 -2.26 1.65 -10.05
C LEU A 200 -2.09 1.07 -8.65
N SER A 201 -1.18 1.65 -7.85
CA SER A 201 -0.99 1.31 -6.46
C SER A 201 -0.96 2.55 -5.57
N PHE A 202 -1.59 2.45 -4.40
CA PHE A 202 -1.38 3.37 -3.28
C PHE A 202 -0.68 2.61 -2.15
N LEU A 203 0.38 3.20 -1.59
CA LEU A 203 1.10 2.65 -0.44
C LEU A 203 1.06 3.69 0.68
N TYR A 204 0.20 3.43 1.67
CA TYR A 204 0.04 4.28 2.84
C TYR A 204 0.61 3.54 4.07
N PRO A 205 1.34 4.23 4.96
CA PRO A 205 1.78 3.62 6.21
C PRO A 205 0.58 3.37 7.14
N SER A 206 0.78 2.53 8.16
CA SER A 206 -0.23 2.22 9.19
C SER A 206 -0.87 3.47 9.83
N CYS A 207 -0.15 4.58 9.93
CA CYS A 207 -0.60 5.79 10.63
C CYS A 207 -1.45 6.76 9.78
N VAL A 208 -1.55 6.57 8.46
CA VAL A 208 -2.29 7.48 7.56
C VAL A 208 -3.47 6.76 6.92
N GLY A 209 -4.69 7.16 7.27
CA GLY A 209 -5.90 6.66 6.62
C GLY A 209 -6.01 7.07 5.15
N ARG A 210 -6.50 6.17 4.30
CA ARG A 210 -6.66 6.35 2.86
C ARG A 210 -7.81 7.31 2.54
N ASN A 211 -7.64 8.04 1.44
CA ASN A 211 -8.69 8.88 0.87
C ASN A 211 -9.48 8.08 -0.19
N MET A 212 -10.73 7.72 0.11
CA MET A 212 -11.58 6.95 -0.82
C MET A 212 -12.02 7.74 -2.06
N ASP A 213 -12.17 9.06 -1.95
CA ASP A 213 -12.52 9.91 -3.11
C ASP A 213 -11.44 9.83 -4.18
N GLU A 214 -10.17 9.77 -3.76
CA GLU A 214 -9.04 9.62 -4.69
C GLU A 214 -9.03 8.24 -5.34
N VAL A 215 -9.42 7.18 -4.61
CA VAL A 215 -9.54 5.83 -5.19
C VAL A 215 -10.63 5.81 -6.26
N VAL A 216 -11.79 6.41 -6.00
CA VAL A 216 -12.87 6.53 -6.99
C VAL A 216 -12.41 7.33 -8.21
N ARG A 217 -11.78 8.49 -8.00
CA ARG A 217 -11.24 9.33 -9.07
C ARG A 217 -10.19 8.60 -9.92
N ALA A 218 -9.34 7.81 -9.29
CA ALA A 218 -8.32 7.00 -9.97
C ALA A 218 -8.95 5.91 -10.85
N VAL A 219 -10.00 5.23 -10.37
CA VAL A 219 -10.78 4.28 -11.19
C VAL A 219 -11.37 4.98 -12.41
N ASP A 220 -12.02 6.12 -12.22
CA ASP A 220 -12.62 6.90 -13.31
C ASP A 220 -11.56 7.31 -14.34
N ALA A 221 -10.39 7.75 -13.88
CA ALA A 221 -9.28 8.14 -14.74
C ALA A 221 -8.74 6.94 -15.55
N LEU A 222 -8.53 5.79 -14.92
CA LEU A 222 -8.06 4.57 -15.58
C LEU A 222 -9.04 4.07 -16.64
N GLN A 223 -10.33 4.02 -16.31
CA GLN A 223 -11.37 3.58 -17.24
C GLN A 223 -11.54 4.57 -18.40
N THR A 224 -11.51 5.88 -18.13
CA THR A 224 -11.57 6.92 -19.17
C THR A 224 -10.37 6.85 -20.12
N ALA A 225 -9.16 6.75 -19.56
CA ALA A 225 -7.93 6.65 -20.34
C ALA A 225 -7.93 5.40 -21.24
N ALA A 226 -8.33 4.25 -20.71
CA ALA A 226 -8.42 3.00 -21.47
C ALA A 226 -9.49 3.05 -22.57
N LYS A 227 -10.69 3.56 -22.25
CA LYS A 227 -11.83 3.62 -23.19
C LYS A 227 -11.59 4.55 -24.37
N HIS A 228 -10.97 5.71 -24.12
CA HIS A 228 -10.83 6.77 -25.13
C HIS A 228 -9.41 6.90 -25.70
N ALA A 229 -8.46 6.08 -25.24
CA ALA A 229 -7.04 6.20 -25.58
C ALA A 229 -6.48 7.62 -25.33
N VAL A 230 -6.83 8.18 -24.17
CA VAL A 230 -6.43 9.52 -23.71
C VAL A 230 -5.66 9.45 -22.39
N ALA A 231 -5.09 10.58 -21.97
CA ALA A 231 -4.52 10.73 -20.62
C ALA A 231 -5.33 11.76 -19.82
N THR A 232 -5.42 11.59 -18.50
CA THR A 232 -6.07 12.56 -17.61
C THR A 232 -5.04 13.51 -17.01
N PRO A 233 -5.24 14.84 -17.05
CA PRO A 233 -4.30 15.81 -16.47
C PRO A 233 -4.29 15.77 -14.94
N VAL A 234 -3.40 16.58 -14.35
CA VAL A 234 -3.31 16.76 -12.88
C VAL A 234 -4.67 17.17 -12.30
N ASN A 235 -5.03 16.58 -11.16
CA ASN A 235 -6.28 16.82 -10.44
C ASN A 235 -7.58 16.59 -11.25
N TRP A 236 -7.49 15.89 -12.38
CA TRP A 236 -8.64 15.66 -13.27
C TRP A 236 -9.80 14.98 -12.56
N LYS A 237 -11.01 15.45 -12.85
CA LYS A 237 -12.30 14.86 -12.45
C LYS A 237 -13.15 14.50 -13.68
N PRO A 238 -14.09 13.54 -13.55
CA PRO A 238 -15.03 13.21 -14.61
C PRO A 238 -15.72 14.45 -15.21
N GLY A 239 -15.76 14.52 -16.54
CA GLY A 239 -16.32 15.65 -17.30
C GLY A 239 -15.33 16.78 -17.62
N GLU A 240 -14.14 16.79 -17.02
CA GLU A 240 -13.09 17.75 -17.35
C GLU A 240 -12.31 17.33 -18.62
N ARG A 241 -11.60 18.29 -19.22
CA ARG A 241 -10.78 18.03 -20.42
C ARG A 241 -9.68 17.01 -20.14
N VAL A 242 -9.44 16.14 -21.11
CA VAL A 242 -8.37 15.15 -21.14
C VAL A 242 -7.26 15.60 -22.07
N VAL A 243 -6.09 14.97 -21.95
CA VAL A 243 -4.90 15.20 -22.76
C VAL A 243 -4.80 14.15 -23.86
N ILE A 244 -4.54 14.58 -25.08
CA ILE A 244 -4.25 13.68 -26.20
C ILE A 244 -2.80 13.20 -26.07
N PRO A 245 -2.52 11.87 -26.04
CA PRO A 245 -1.17 11.36 -25.89
C PRO A 245 -0.24 11.89 -27.00
N PRO A 246 1.05 12.13 -26.69
CA PRO A 246 1.98 12.76 -27.64
C PRO A 246 2.26 11.90 -28.88
N GLY A 247 2.03 10.58 -28.81
CA GLY A 247 2.19 9.66 -29.94
C GLY A 247 1.06 9.69 -30.97
N VAL A 248 -0.05 10.39 -30.70
CA VAL A 248 -1.17 10.51 -31.64
C VAL A 248 -0.91 11.70 -32.57
N SER A 249 -0.90 11.50 -33.88
CA SER A 249 -0.75 12.59 -34.85
C SER A 249 -1.96 13.52 -34.86
N ASP A 250 -1.84 14.71 -35.47
CA ASP A 250 -2.96 15.66 -35.55
C ASP A 250 -4.10 15.15 -36.44
N ASP A 251 -3.80 14.37 -37.48
CA ASP A 251 -4.83 13.80 -38.35
C ASP A 251 -5.59 12.66 -37.66
N GLU A 252 -4.88 11.77 -36.96
CA GLU A 252 -5.51 10.77 -36.08
C GLU A 252 -6.33 11.42 -34.97
N ALA A 253 -5.87 12.55 -34.41
CA ALA A 253 -6.60 13.27 -33.38
C ALA A 253 -7.90 13.89 -33.93
N LYS A 254 -7.88 14.47 -35.14
CA LYS A 254 -9.10 15.00 -35.79
C LYS A 254 -10.11 13.89 -36.07
N GLU A 255 -9.65 12.70 -36.45
CA GLU A 255 -10.51 11.54 -36.68
C GLU A 255 -11.11 11.00 -35.38
N LYS A 256 -10.27 10.82 -34.34
CA LYS A 256 -10.71 10.29 -33.03
C LYS A 256 -11.59 11.27 -32.25
N PHE A 257 -11.37 12.57 -32.42
CA PHE A 257 -12.02 13.63 -31.67
C PHE A 257 -12.68 14.64 -32.63
N PRO A 258 -13.78 14.27 -33.30
CA PRO A 258 -14.46 15.12 -34.28
C PRO A 258 -15.03 16.43 -33.68
N GLN A 259 -15.23 16.47 -32.36
CA GLN A 259 -15.55 17.69 -31.61
C GLN A 259 -14.40 18.70 -31.54
N GLY A 260 -13.20 18.32 -32.00
CA GLY A 260 -12.00 19.14 -31.99
C GLY A 260 -11.13 18.97 -30.74
N PHE A 261 -9.98 19.63 -30.78
CA PHE A 261 -9.03 19.71 -29.67
C PHE A 261 -8.29 21.06 -29.70
N ASP A 262 -7.86 21.50 -28.52
CA ASP A 262 -7.08 22.72 -28.33
C ASP A 262 -5.61 22.37 -28.16
N THR A 263 -4.72 23.03 -28.89
CA THR A 263 -3.26 22.95 -28.65
C THR A 263 -2.82 24.20 -27.91
N ALA A 264 -2.17 24.04 -26.75
CA ALA A 264 -1.63 25.17 -26.02
C ALA A 264 -0.45 25.81 -26.77
N ASP A 265 -0.46 27.14 -26.89
CA ASP A 265 0.70 27.90 -27.37
C ASP A 265 1.73 28.01 -26.24
N LEU A 266 2.92 27.46 -26.48
CA LEU A 266 3.97 27.31 -25.47
C LEU A 266 5.30 27.88 -25.99
N PRO A 267 6.16 28.46 -25.12
CA PRO A 267 7.43 29.05 -25.53
C PRO A 267 8.38 28.11 -26.31
N SER A 268 8.22 26.80 -26.18
CA SER A 268 9.00 25.81 -26.91
C SER A 268 8.63 25.66 -28.40
N GLY A 269 7.49 26.21 -28.81
CA GLY A 269 6.91 26.00 -30.15
C GLY A 269 6.40 24.58 -30.42
N LYS A 270 6.45 23.66 -29.44
CA LYS A 270 6.02 22.27 -29.60
C LYS A 270 4.52 22.11 -29.29
N GLY A 271 3.76 21.54 -30.23
CA GLY A 271 2.33 21.26 -30.10
C GLY A 271 1.95 20.01 -29.30
N TYR A 272 2.70 19.66 -28.25
CA TYR A 272 2.47 18.41 -27.50
C TYR A 272 1.31 18.51 -26.50
N LEU A 273 1.02 19.71 -26.00
CA LEU A 273 0.03 19.92 -24.96
C LEU A 273 -1.34 20.17 -25.60
N ARG A 274 -2.03 19.07 -25.92
CA ARG A 274 -3.31 19.05 -26.62
C ARG A 274 -4.43 18.56 -25.70
N PHE A 275 -5.52 19.30 -25.65
CA PHE A 275 -6.68 19.01 -24.81
C PHE A 275 -7.93 18.74 -25.64
N THR A 276 -8.73 17.77 -25.22
CA THR A 276 -10.08 17.53 -25.79
C THR A 276 -11.05 17.15 -24.67
N LYS A 277 -12.35 17.06 -24.99
CA LYS A 277 -13.37 16.51 -24.09
C LYS A 277 -13.75 15.12 -24.56
N VAL A 278 -13.91 14.19 -23.63
CA VAL A 278 -14.47 12.86 -23.88
C VAL A 278 -15.72 12.68 -23.00
N GLY A 279 -16.75 12.07 -23.57
CA GLY A 279 -18.07 11.92 -22.95
C GLY A 279 -18.15 10.75 -21.97
#